data_AF-A0A525CR11-F1
#
_entry.id   AF-A0A525CR11-F1
#
_cell.length_a   1.000
_cell.length_b   1.000
_cell.length_c   1.000
_cell.angle_alpha   90.00
_cell.angle_beta   90.00
_cell.angle_gamma   90.00
#
_symmetry.space_group_name_H-M   'P 1'
#
loop_
_entity.id
_entity.type
_entity.pdbx_description
1 polymer ?
#
loop_
_entity_poly.entity_id
_entity_poly.type
_entity_poly.pdbx_seq_one_letter_code
_entity_poly.pdbx_strand_id
1 'polypeptide(L)'
;MSVLEVLKERGFVEDLTHTEELEEYLSNNRATCYIGFDPTASSFHVGNLVCIMALAHMQRNGHRPLALVGGGTGLIGDPSGKTELRKIITYEQIEENKKGLRKQFARFLDFNEDNALLLD
;
A
#
# COMPACT_ATOMS: atom_id res chain seq x y z
N MET A 1 10.25 -16.97 11.29
CA MET A 1 9.53 -15.83 11.85
C MET A 1 8.37 -15.54 10.92
N SER A 2 7.15 -15.48 11.43
CA SER A 2 5.96 -15.16 10.63
C SER A 2 6.04 -13.70 10.16
N VAL A 3 5.31 -13.35 9.10
CA VAL A 3 5.27 -11.95 8.66
C VAL A 3 4.73 -11.02 9.75
N LEU A 4 3.77 -11.49 10.54
CA LEU A 4 3.18 -10.71 11.62
C LEU A 4 4.19 -10.42 12.73
N GLU A 5 5.03 -11.40 13.08
CA GLU A 5 6.15 -11.20 14.02
C GLU A 5 7.14 -10.16 13.48
N VAL A 6 7.52 -10.24 12.19
CA VAL A 6 8.43 -9.27 11.56
C VAL A 6 7.85 -7.86 11.62
N LEU A 7 6.55 -7.69 11.37
CA LEU A 7 5.87 -6.39 11.41
C LEU A 7 5.75 -5.86 12.85
N LYS A 8 5.43 -6.72 13.82
CA LYS A 8 5.36 -6.35 15.25
C LYS A 8 6.74 -5.91 15.76
N GLU A 9 7.79 -6.70 15.52
CA GLU A 9 9.17 -6.41 15.97
C GLU A 9 9.68 -5.07 15.42
N ARG A 10 9.31 -4.75 14.17
CA ARG A 10 9.73 -3.51 13.50
C ARG A 10 8.84 -2.30 13.79
N GLY A 11 7.81 -2.45 14.62
CA GLY A 11 6.91 -1.37 15.02
C GLY A 11 5.93 -0.92 13.93
N PHE A 12 5.51 -1.81 13.03
CA PHE A 12 4.51 -1.50 11.98
C PHE A 12 3.07 -1.68 12.45
N VAL A 13 2.85 -2.34 13.59
CA VAL A 13 1.53 -2.74 14.07
C VAL A 13 1.12 -1.83 15.23
N GLU A 14 0.08 -1.04 15.00
CA GLU A 14 -0.64 -0.30 16.06
C GLU A 14 -1.83 -1.14 16.55
N ASP A 15 -2.71 -1.52 15.63
CA ASP A 15 -3.94 -2.28 15.90
C ASP A 15 -4.06 -3.50 14.99
N LEU A 16 -4.73 -4.54 15.49
CA LEU A 16 -5.09 -5.74 14.75
C LEU A 16 -6.54 -6.14 15.04
N THR A 17 -7.23 -6.65 14.03
CA THR A 17 -8.52 -7.32 14.21
C THR A 17 -8.30 -8.82 14.27
N HIS A 18 -8.93 -9.53 15.22
CA HIS A 18 -8.99 -11.01 15.24
C HIS A 18 -7.62 -11.67 15.05
N THR A 19 -6.73 -11.48 16.03
CA THR A 19 -5.30 -11.84 15.92
C THR A 19 -5.07 -13.31 15.61
N GLU A 20 -5.84 -14.22 16.21
CA GLU A 20 -5.69 -15.66 16.00
C GLU A 20 -6.03 -16.05 14.55
N GLU A 21 -7.15 -15.53 14.03
CA GLU A 21 -7.61 -15.77 12.67
C GLU A 21 -6.70 -15.10 11.63
N LEU A 22 -6.13 -13.94 11.97
CA LEU A 22 -5.13 -13.29 11.12
C LEU A 22 -3.84 -14.13 11.05
N GLU A 23 -3.37 -14.65 12.18
CA GLU A 23 -2.20 -15.53 12.23
C GLU A 23 -2.44 -16.82 11.42
N GLU A 24 -3.63 -17.41 11.54
CA GLU A 24 -4.03 -18.56 10.72
C GLU A 24 -4.03 -18.21 9.22
N TYR A 25 -4.61 -17.08 8.84
CA TYR A 25 -4.66 -16.63 7.45
C TYR A 25 -3.26 -16.44 6.85
N LEU A 26 -2.32 -15.91 7.65
CA LEU A 26 -0.93 -15.68 7.25
C LEU A 26 -0.08 -16.95 7.26
N SER A 27 -0.50 -18.03 7.92
CA SER A 27 0.29 -19.26 8.06
C SER A 27 0.63 -19.95 6.74
N ASN A 28 -0.18 -19.76 5.70
CA ASN A 28 -0.02 -20.40 4.39
C ASN A 28 0.99 -19.70 3.47
N ASN A 29 1.61 -18.60 3.90
CA ASN A 29 2.57 -17.79 3.13
C ASN A 29 2.09 -17.43 1.71
N ARG A 30 0.77 -17.31 1.50
CA ARG A 30 0.15 -16.92 0.22
C ARG A 30 -1.06 -15.99 0.38
N ALA A 31 -1.27 -15.49 1.60
CA ALA A 31 -2.25 -14.45 1.87
C ALA A 31 -2.13 -13.28 0.87
N THR A 32 -3.28 -12.75 0.46
CA THR A 32 -3.38 -11.55 -0.36
C THR A 32 -3.68 -10.37 0.56
N CYS A 33 -2.94 -9.27 0.40
CA CYS A 33 -3.12 -8.06 1.20
C CYS A 33 -3.11 -6.84 0.30
N TYR A 34 -3.67 -5.72 0.75
CA TYR A 34 -3.64 -4.48 -0.03
C TYR A 34 -3.43 -3.25 0.86
N ILE A 35 -2.85 -2.21 0.28
CA ILE A 35 -2.88 -0.85 0.83
C ILE A 35 -3.24 0.11 -0.30
N GLY A 36 -4.14 1.05 -0.01
CA GLY A 36 -4.56 2.12 -0.90
C GLY A 36 -3.63 3.34 -0.84
N PHE A 37 -3.34 3.92 -2.00
CA PHE A 37 -2.54 5.14 -2.14
C PHE A 37 -3.25 6.12 -3.08
N ASP A 38 -3.56 7.32 -2.60
CA ASP A 38 -4.15 8.35 -3.43
C ASP A 38 -3.07 9.07 -4.27
N PRO A 39 -3.27 9.24 -5.59
CA PRO A 39 -2.34 9.92 -6.49
C PRO A 39 -2.43 11.45 -6.37
N THR A 40 -2.24 11.96 -5.15
CA THR A 40 -2.32 13.41 -4.83
C THR A 40 -1.10 14.21 -5.30
N ALA A 41 0.02 13.54 -5.57
CA ALA A 41 1.26 14.11 -6.09
C ALA A 41 1.98 13.10 -6.99
N SER A 42 2.92 13.60 -7.81
CA SER A 42 3.68 12.79 -8.77
C SER A 42 4.81 11.96 -8.16
N SER A 43 5.03 12.11 -6.85
CA SER A 43 6.02 11.36 -6.10
C SER A 43 5.51 11.08 -4.69
N PHE A 44 5.83 9.89 -4.20
CA PHE A 44 5.80 9.60 -2.78
C PHE A 44 6.79 10.46 -2.01
N HIS A 45 6.44 10.73 -0.76
CA HIS A 45 7.32 11.28 0.27
C HIS A 45 7.53 10.26 1.39
N VAL A 46 8.40 10.58 2.35
CA VAL A 46 8.78 9.67 3.44
C VAL A 46 7.60 9.14 4.26
N GLY A 47 6.52 9.91 4.41
CA GLY A 47 5.31 9.47 5.12
C GLY A 47 4.64 8.21 4.52
N ASN A 48 4.87 7.92 3.23
CA ASN A 48 4.26 6.76 2.57
C ASN A 48 5.13 5.50 2.72
N LEU A 49 6.37 5.67 3.19
CA LEU A 49 7.36 4.60 3.20
C LEU A 49 6.99 3.48 4.17
N VAL A 50 6.34 3.79 5.31
CA VAL A 50 5.87 2.77 6.26
C VAL A 50 4.91 1.81 5.56
N CYS A 51 3.88 2.32 4.88
CA CYS A 51 2.94 1.48 4.14
C CYS A 51 3.62 0.67 3.02
N ILE A 52 4.49 1.31 2.24
CA ILE A 52 5.23 0.65 1.15
C ILE A 52 6.09 -0.50 1.68
N MET A 53 6.80 -0.26 2.79
CA MET A 53 7.66 -1.27 3.41
C MET A 53 6.86 -2.40 4.04
N ALA A 54 5.65 -2.14 4.55
CA ALA A 54 4.74 -3.19 5.01
C ALA A 54 4.42 -4.17 3.87
N LEU A 55 4.03 -3.66 2.69
CA LEU A 55 3.80 -4.50 1.50
C LEU A 55 5.07 -5.25 1.08
N ALA A 56 6.24 -4.61 1.16
CA ALA A 56 7.51 -5.27 0.83
C ALA A 56 7.84 -6.40 1.82
N HIS A 57 7.55 -6.23 3.11
CA HIS A 57 7.69 -7.29 4.11
C HIS A 57 6.71 -8.44 3.86
N MET A 58 5.48 -8.13 3.47
CA MET A 58 4.50 -9.14 3.03
C MET A 58 5.06 -9.98 1.88
N GLN A 59 5.54 -9.32 0.81
CA GLN A 59 6.10 -10.01 -0.35
C GLN A 59 7.29 -10.89 -0.01
N ARG A 60 8.24 -10.37 0.79
CA ARG A 60 9.45 -11.10 1.18
C ARG A 60 9.16 -12.34 2.03
N ASN A 61 7.98 -12.43 2.62
CA ASN A 61 7.51 -13.60 3.36
C ASN A 61 6.56 -14.50 2.54
N GLY A 62 6.51 -14.31 1.21
CA GLY A 62 5.77 -15.17 0.28
C GLY A 62 4.34 -14.72 -0.01
N HIS A 63 3.85 -13.70 0.69
CA HIS A 63 2.51 -13.17 0.48
C HIS A 63 2.40 -12.36 -0.82
N ARG A 64 1.17 -12.14 -1.26
CA ARG A 64 0.86 -11.44 -2.51
C ARG A 64 0.29 -10.05 -2.21
N PRO A 65 1.10 -8.99 -2.17
CA PRO A 65 0.61 -7.63 -1.96
C PRO A 65 -0.04 -7.04 -3.22
N LEU A 66 -1.07 -6.23 -3.00
CA LEU A 66 -1.73 -5.41 -3.99
C LEU A 66 -1.51 -3.93 -3.60
N ALA A 67 -0.74 -3.21 -4.41
CA ALA A 67 -0.66 -1.76 -4.31
C ALA A 67 -1.83 -1.17 -5.12
N LEU A 68 -2.81 -0.57 -4.43
CA LEU A 68 -3.99 0.02 -5.07
C LEU A 68 -3.80 1.53 -5.18
N VAL A 69 -3.73 2.07 -6.40
CA VAL A 69 -3.57 3.51 -6.63
C VAL A 69 -4.93 4.12 -6.98
N GLY A 70 -5.64 4.61 -5.97
CA GLY A 70 -7.04 5.00 -6.08
C GLY A 70 -7.27 6.22 -6.97
N GLY A 71 -7.60 6.00 -8.25
CA GLY A 71 -7.98 7.08 -9.16
C GLY A 71 -9.29 7.76 -8.75
N GLY A 72 -10.26 6.97 -8.25
CA GLY A 72 -11.56 7.47 -7.78
C GLY A 72 -11.50 8.20 -6.44
N THR A 73 -10.73 7.69 -5.47
CA THR A 73 -10.56 8.32 -4.16
C THR A 73 -9.73 9.60 -4.25
N GLY A 74 -8.78 9.68 -5.20
CA GLY A 74 -8.04 10.91 -5.49
C GLY A 74 -8.92 12.08 -5.98
N LEU A 75 -10.07 11.79 -6.61
CA LEU A 75 -11.01 12.81 -7.10
C LEU A 75 -11.88 13.40 -5.99
N ILE A 76 -12.26 12.59 -5.00
CA ILE A 76 -13.10 13.01 -3.88
C ILE A 76 -12.22 13.56 -2.74
N GLY A 77 -11.09 12.91 -2.49
CA GLY A 77 -10.15 13.18 -1.40
C GLY A 77 -10.61 12.57 -0.08
N ASP A 78 -9.72 11.85 0.60
CA ASP A 78 -9.97 11.38 1.97
C ASP A 78 -10.00 12.56 2.97
N PRO A 79 -11.13 12.81 3.68
CA PRO A 79 -11.27 13.90 4.64
C PRO A 79 -10.57 13.64 5.98
N SER A 80 -10.07 12.42 6.21
CA SER A 80 -9.44 12.00 7.47
C SER A 80 -8.28 12.92 7.85
N GLY A 81 -8.49 13.76 8.88
CA GLY A 81 -7.45 14.58 9.50
C GLY A 81 -7.13 15.92 8.84
N LYS A 82 -7.91 16.43 7.87
CA LYS A 82 -7.64 17.74 7.23
C LYS A 82 -8.83 18.71 7.35
N THR A 83 -8.52 19.94 7.77
CA THR A 83 -9.48 21.04 7.99
C THR A 83 -9.78 21.88 6.75
N GLU A 84 -8.96 21.77 5.70
CA GLU A 84 -9.10 22.52 4.44
C GLU A 84 -9.54 21.63 3.28
N LEU A 85 -10.41 22.16 2.42
CA LEU A 85 -10.82 21.51 1.18
C LEU A 85 -9.60 21.23 0.30
N ARG A 86 -9.39 19.97 -0.09
CA ARG A 86 -8.28 19.60 -0.97
C ARG A 86 -8.45 20.25 -2.34
N LYS A 87 -7.31 20.62 -2.93
CA LYS A 87 -7.24 21.15 -4.30
C LYS A 87 -7.73 20.06 -5.27
N ILE A 88 -8.78 20.36 -6.03
CA ILE A 88 -9.25 19.46 -7.09
C ILE A 88 -8.16 19.36 -8.16
N ILE A 89 -7.70 18.15 -8.42
CA ILE A 89 -6.71 17.84 -9.47
C ILE A 89 -7.44 17.29 -10.71
N THR A 90 -6.92 17.60 -11.91
CA THR A 90 -7.54 17.13 -13.16
C THR A 90 -7.26 15.65 -13.38
N TYR A 91 -8.05 15.02 -14.26
CA TYR A 91 -7.80 13.63 -14.68
C TYR A 91 -6.41 13.47 -15.32
N GLU A 92 -5.94 14.44 -16.11
CA GLU A 92 -4.58 14.36 -16.67
C GLU A 92 -3.52 14.36 -15.58
N GLN A 93 -3.70 15.19 -14.54
CA GLN A 93 -2.78 15.25 -13.41
C GLN A 93 -2.78 13.95 -12.60
N ILE A 94 -3.96 13.32 -12.42
CA ILE A 94 -4.07 12.01 -11.77
C ILE A 94 -3.28 10.97 -12.54
N GLU A 95 -3.42 10.92 -13.86
CA GLU A 95 -2.69 9.96 -14.70
C GLU A 95 -1.18 10.20 -14.71
N GLU A 96 -0.74 11.45 -14.71
CA GLU A 96 0.68 11.79 -14.53
C GLU A 96 1.18 11.33 -13.17
N ASN A 97 0.42 11.59 -12.12
CA ASN A 97 0.78 11.20 -10.76
C ASN A 97 0.90 9.68 -10.64
N LYS A 98 -0.11 8.95 -11.13
CA LYS A 98 -0.10 7.48 -11.19
C LYS A 98 1.19 6.97 -11.82
N LYS A 99 1.61 7.48 -12.99
CA LYS A 99 2.87 7.05 -13.65
C LYS A 99 4.09 7.21 -12.75
N GLY A 100 4.20 8.34 -12.05
CA GLY A 100 5.28 8.58 -11.09
C GLY A 100 5.28 7.57 -9.95
N LEU A 101 4.11 7.34 -9.33
CA LEU A 101 3.95 6.38 -8.24
C LEU A 101 4.26 4.95 -8.69
N ARG A 102 3.79 4.54 -9.88
CA ARG A 102 4.07 3.20 -10.44
C ARG A 102 5.57 2.96 -10.58
N LYS A 103 6.33 3.96 -11.07
CA LYS A 103 7.79 3.88 -11.20
C LYS A 103 8.50 3.75 -9.86
N GLN A 104 7.97 4.37 -8.80
CA GLN A 104 8.54 4.27 -7.46
C GLN A 104 8.23 2.94 -6.79
N PHE A 105 6.99 2.42 -6.91
CA PHE A 105 6.62 1.10 -6.38
C PHE A 105 7.51 -0.02 -6.91
N ALA A 106 7.84 0.00 -8.19
CA ALA A 106 8.69 -1.01 -8.83
C ALA A 106 10.12 -1.10 -8.23
N ARG A 107 10.51 -0.18 -7.34
CA ARG A 107 11.77 -0.24 -6.60
C ARG A 107 11.67 -1.03 -5.28
N PHE A 108 10.46 -1.23 -4.77
CA PHE A 108 10.20 -1.86 -3.48
C PHE A 108 9.48 -3.20 -3.58
N LEU A 109 8.67 -3.37 -4.63
CA LEU A 109 7.86 -4.55 -4.89
C LEU A 109 8.24 -5.15 -6.25
N ASP A 110 8.29 -6.48 -6.28
CA ASP A 110 8.45 -7.26 -7.50
C ASP A 110 7.07 -7.60 -8.09
N PHE A 111 6.77 -7.06 -9.27
CA PHE A 111 5.49 -7.28 -9.95
C PHE A 111 5.55 -8.43 -10.98
N ASN A 112 6.64 -9.20 -11.02
CA ASN A 112 6.75 -10.37 -11.89
C ASN A 112 5.96 -11.57 -11.34
N GLU A 113 5.61 -12.50 -12.22
CA GLU A 113 5.09 -13.85 -11.89
C GLU A 113 3.90 -13.86 -10.91
N ASP A 114 3.06 -12.82 -10.93
CA ASP A 114 1.91 -12.65 -10.03
C ASP A 114 2.27 -12.53 -8.54
N ASN A 115 3.54 -12.22 -8.23
CA ASN A 115 4.04 -12.03 -6.86
C ASN A 115 3.54 -10.74 -6.20
N ALA A 116 3.05 -9.78 -6.98
CA ALA A 116 2.33 -8.59 -6.54
C ALA A 116 1.53 -8.00 -7.71
N LEU A 117 0.51 -7.19 -7.40
CA LEU A 117 -0.21 -6.41 -8.40
C LEU A 117 -0.24 -4.92 -8.08
N LEU A 118 -0.27 -4.13 -9.15
CA LEU A 118 -0.45 -2.68 -9.09
C LEU A 118 -1.75 -2.31 -9.81
N LEU A 119 -2.80 -2.10 -9.02
CA LEU A 119 -4.16 -1.84 -9.48
C LEU A 119 -4.47 -0.34 -9.41
N ASP A 120 -5.47 0.14 -10.16
CA ASP A 120 -5.95 1.52 -10.13
C ASP A 120 -7.47 1.67 -9.93
#